data_AF-S7JMQ8-F1
#
_entry.id   AF-S7JMQ8-F1
#
_cell.length_a   1.000
_cell.length_b   1.000
_cell.length_c   1.000
_cell.angle_alpha   90.00
_cell.angle_beta   90.00
_cell.angle_gamma   90.00
#
_symmetry.space_group_name_H-M   'P 1'
#
loop_
_entity.id
_entity.type
_entity.pdbx_description
1 polymer ?
#
loop_
_entity_poly.entity_id
_entity_poly.type
_entity_poly.pdbx_seq_one_letter_code
_entity_poly.pdbx_strand_id
1 'polypeptide(L)'
;MNYLKLAALVASLAATSVWANSLTSPQKNAVRSAKQYLSLQGFSRSGLITQLSSDYGEGYEQHDATIAVDSLNVDWNKQAVRSAKQYLDLQGFSCKGLIQQLSSDFGDGFTVSQATYGAKQAGACE
;
A
#
# COMPACT_ATOMS: atom_id res chain seq x y z
N MET A 1 -58.33 -2.63 -39.70
CA MET A 1 -57.03 -1.98 -39.39
C MET A 1 -57.16 -1.32 -38.04
N ASN A 2 -56.71 -2.00 -36.97
CA ASN A 2 -56.83 -1.49 -35.61
C ASN A 2 -55.60 -0.68 -35.23
N TYR A 3 -55.88 0.54 -34.76
CA TYR A 3 -54.95 1.49 -34.18
C TYR A 3 -54.39 0.96 -32.85
N LEU A 4 -53.09 0.68 -32.79
CA LEU A 4 -52.41 0.44 -31.52
C LEU A 4 -51.91 1.77 -30.96
N LYS A 5 -52.45 2.09 -29.78
CA LYS A 5 -52.02 3.19 -28.92
C LYS A 5 -50.66 2.88 -28.27
N LEU A 6 -49.96 3.97 -27.99
CA LEU A 6 -48.72 4.16 -27.23
C LEU A 6 -48.27 3.05 -26.26
N ALA A 7 -46.96 2.82 -26.26
CA ALA A 7 -46.19 2.76 -25.01
C ALA A 7 -44.81 3.38 -25.26
N ALA A 8 -44.59 4.57 -24.70
CA ALA A 8 -43.25 5.09 -24.46
C ALA A 8 -42.59 4.22 -23.40
N LEU A 9 -41.44 3.62 -23.69
CA LEU A 9 -40.59 3.06 -22.64
C LEU A 9 -39.43 4.01 -22.39
N VAL A 10 -39.49 4.62 -21.20
CA VAL A 10 -38.51 5.50 -20.61
C VAL A 10 -37.22 4.70 -20.32
N ALA A 11 -36.08 5.34 -20.56
CA ALA A 11 -34.75 4.85 -20.23
C ALA A 11 -34.63 4.47 -18.74
N SER A 12 -33.99 3.32 -18.45
CA SER A 12 -33.47 3.01 -17.12
C SER A 12 -31.93 2.99 -17.17
N LEU A 13 -31.34 4.17 -17.02
CA LEU A 13 -30.02 4.33 -16.42
C LEU A 13 -30.22 4.41 -14.91
N ALA A 14 -29.94 3.32 -14.19
CA ALA A 14 -29.42 3.32 -12.81
C ALA A 14 -29.51 1.92 -12.18
N ALA A 15 -28.36 1.41 -11.74
CA ALA A 15 -28.13 0.67 -10.50
C ALA A 15 -27.04 -0.42 -10.62
N THR A 16 -25.84 -0.10 -11.13
CA THR A 16 -24.65 -0.92 -10.83
C THR A 16 -23.72 -0.29 -9.80
N SER A 17 -24.14 0.79 -9.13
CA SER A 17 -23.32 1.53 -8.17
C SER A 17 -23.46 1.08 -6.71
N VAL A 18 -23.76 -0.19 -6.44
CA VAL A 18 -23.90 -0.70 -5.05
C VAL A 18 -23.04 -1.94 -4.74
N TRP A 19 -22.39 -2.55 -5.74
CA TRP A 19 -21.49 -3.72 -5.52
C TRP A 19 -20.00 -3.36 -5.36
N ALA A 20 -19.64 -2.07 -5.41
CA ALA A 20 -18.26 -1.63 -5.67
C ALA A 20 -17.34 -1.47 -4.44
N ASN A 21 -17.73 -1.85 -3.21
CA ASN A 21 -16.94 -1.48 -2.02
C ASN A 21 -16.60 -2.59 -1.02
N SER A 22 -16.82 -3.87 -1.33
CA SER A 22 -16.35 -4.95 -0.46
C SER A 22 -15.17 -5.70 -1.09
N LEU A 23 -14.02 -5.68 -0.41
CA LEU A 23 -12.87 -6.51 -0.75
C LEU A 23 -13.25 -7.98 -0.92
N THR A 24 -12.62 -8.66 -1.87
CA THR A 24 -12.69 -10.12 -2.03
C THR A 24 -12.09 -10.84 -0.80
N SER A 25 -12.35 -12.13 -0.65
CA SER A 25 -11.76 -12.90 0.47
C SER A 25 -10.22 -12.91 0.43
N PRO A 26 -9.54 -13.14 -0.71
CA PRO A 26 -8.08 -12.98 -0.80
C PRO A 26 -7.59 -11.59 -0.40
N GLN A 27 -8.24 -10.52 -0.88
CA GLN A 27 -7.88 -9.15 -0.51
C GLN A 27 -8.05 -8.90 1.00
N LYS A 28 -9.13 -9.40 1.62
CA LYS A 28 -9.31 -9.33 3.08
C LYS A 28 -8.24 -10.08 3.85
N ASN A 29 -7.73 -11.20 3.32
CA ASN A 29 -6.64 -11.95 3.92
C ASN A 29 -5.34 -11.16 3.83
N ALA A 30 -5.00 -10.66 2.65
CA ALA A 30 -3.84 -9.80 2.43
C ALA A 30 -3.89 -8.52 3.30
N VAL A 31 -5.06 -7.92 3.53
CA VAL A 31 -5.23 -6.80 4.48
C VAL A 31 -4.82 -7.19 5.91
N ARG A 32 -5.15 -8.40 6.35
CA ARG A 32 -4.77 -8.88 7.69
C ARG A 32 -3.26 -9.12 7.78
N SER A 33 -2.64 -9.77 6.78
CA SER A 33 -1.18 -9.93 6.71
C SER A 33 -0.48 -8.56 6.66
N ALA A 34 -0.96 -7.62 5.84
CA ALA A 34 -0.42 -6.26 5.74
C ALA A 34 -0.41 -5.54 7.10
N LYS A 35 -1.50 -5.62 7.86
CA LYS A 35 -1.59 -5.04 9.22
C LYS A 35 -0.63 -5.71 10.19
N GLN A 36 -0.43 -7.03 10.09
CA GLN A 36 0.53 -7.75 10.93
C GLN A 36 1.96 -7.26 10.66
N TYR A 37 2.40 -7.19 9.39
CA TYR A 37 3.71 -6.67 9.02
C TYR A 37 3.93 -5.23 9.52
N LEU A 38 2.95 -4.35 9.28
CA LEU A 38 2.99 -2.95 9.76
C LEU A 38 3.00 -2.84 11.29
N SER A 39 2.55 -3.87 12.03
CA SER A 39 2.67 -3.89 13.49
C SER A 39 4.09 -4.23 13.97
N LEU A 40 4.84 -5.02 13.20
CA LEU A 40 6.16 -5.53 13.57
C LEU A 40 7.30 -4.57 13.23
N GLN A 41 7.29 -3.96 12.04
CA GLN A 41 8.35 -3.06 11.58
C GLN A 41 7.86 -1.99 10.62
N GLY A 42 8.75 -1.07 10.24
CA GLY A 42 8.49 -0.11 9.17
C GLY A 42 8.48 -0.81 7.81
N PHE A 43 7.55 -0.40 6.95
CA PHE A 43 7.50 -0.83 5.55
C PHE A 43 7.15 0.35 4.65
N SER A 44 7.77 0.39 3.48
CA SER A 44 7.25 1.21 2.39
C SER A 44 6.01 0.56 1.79
N ARG A 45 5.24 1.35 1.03
CA ARG A 45 4.09 0.82 0.29
C ARG A 45 4.51 -0.28 -0.68
N SER A 46 5.54 -0.03 -1.49
CA SER A 46 6.05 -0.99 -2.49
C SER A 46 6.63 -2.23 -1.82
N GLY A 47 7.46 -2.06 -0.79
CA GLY A 47 8.06 -3.15 -0.03
C GLY A 47 7.01 -4.05 0.63
N LEU A 48 5.94 -3.47 1.18
CA LEU A 48 4.85 -4.27 1.75
C LEU A 48 4.08 -5.05 0.68
N ILE A 49 3.82 -4.44 -0.48
CA ILE A 49 3.18 -5.14 -1.60
C ILE A 49 4.07 -6.31 -2.06
N THR A 50 5.36 -6.07 -2.27
CA THR A 50 6.33 -7.11 -2.66
C THR A 50 6.42 -8.23 -1.63
N GLN A 51 6.42 -7.90 -0.34
CA GLN A 51 6.44 -8.92 0.73
C GLN A 51 5.19 -9.82 0.69
N LEU A 52 4.02 -9.24 0.41
CA LEU A 52 2.78 -9.99 0.31
C LEU A 52 2.70 -10.83 -0.97
N SER A 53 3.22 -10.33 -2.09
CA SER A 53 3.09 -11.00 -3.37
C SER A 53 4.23 -11.95 -3.71
N SER A 54 5.39 -11.83 -3.06
CA SER A 54 6.53 -12.69 -3.32
C SER A 54 6.22 -14.16 -3.00
N ASP A 55 6.68 -15.06 -3.86
CA ASP A 55 6.66 -16.51 -3.63
C ASP A 55 7.47 -16.93 -2.39
N TYR A 56 8.44 -16.10 -1.97
CA TYR A 56 9.21 -16.30 -0.74
C TYR A 56 8.55 -15.66 0.49
N GLY A 57 7.49 -14.87 0.28
CA GLY A 57 6.70 -14.23 1.32
C GLY A 57 5.39 -14.98 1.54
N GLU A 58 4.28 -14.38 1.08
CA GLU A 58 2.93 -14.93 1.27
C GLU A 58 2.28 -15.42 -0.04
N GLY A 59 2.86 -15.12 -1.20
CA GLY A 59 2.38 -15.60 -2.50
C GLY A 59 0.98 -15.12 -2.91
N TYR A 60 0.52 -13.96 -2.42
CA TYR A 60 -0.72 -13.38 -2.91
C TYR A 60 -0.56 -12.90 -4.36
N GLU A 61 -1.64 -12.96 -5.15
CA GLU A 61 -1.66 -12.26 -6.44
C GLU A 61 -1.29 -10.79 -6.24
N GLN A 62 -0.37 -10.28 -7.06
CA GLN A 62 0.14 -8.91 -6.98
C GLN A 62 -0.99 -7.87 -6.92
N HIS A 63 -2.05 -8.11 -7.69
CA HIS A 63 -3.25 -7.28 -7.71
C HIS A 63 -3.97 -7.23 -6.35
N ASP A 64 -4.13 -8.39 -5.70
CA ASP A 64 -4.82 -8.47 -4.40
C ASP A 64 -3.97 -7.89 -3.27
N ALA A 65 -2.65 -8.08 -3.30
CA ALA A 65 -1.70 -7.43 -2.40
C ALA A 65 -1.75 -5.89 -2.54
N THR A 66 -1.79 -5.40 -3.78
CA THR A 66 -1.87 -3.96 -4.06
C THR A 66 -3.17 -3.35 -3.53
N ILE A 67 -4.32 -3.97 -3.86
CA ILE A 67 -5.62 -3.52 -3.34
C ILE A 67 -5.65 -3.56 -1.81
N ALA A 68 -5.10 -4.62 -1.20
CA ALA A 68 -5.06 -4.73 0.24
C ALA A 68 -4.28 -3.59 0.89
N VAL A 69 -3.07 -3.33 0.43
CA VAL A 69 -2.22 -2.24 0.95
C VAL A 69 -2.87 -0.88 0.73
N ASP A 70 -3.46 -0.65 -0.45
CA ASP A 70 -4.12 0.62 -0.79
C ASP A 70 -5.43 0.87 -0.04
N SER A 71 -6.08 -0.20 0.43
CA SER A 71 -7.29 -0.09 1.26
C SER A 71 -6.99 0.39 2.69
N LEU A 72 -5.72 0.40 3.11
CA LEU A 72 -5.30 0.82 4.44
C LEU A 72 -5.03 2.33 4.48
N ASN A 73 -5.45 2.98 5.57
CA ASN A 73 -5.06 4.35 5.87
C ASN A 73 -3.71 4.36 6.60
N VAL A 74 -2.60 4.25 5.84
CA VAL A 74 -1.24 4.22 6.37
C VAL A 74 -0.52 5.54 6.14
N ASP A 75 0.07 6.09 7.19
CA ASP A 75 1.04 7.17 7.07
C ASP A 75 2.42 6.59 6.70
N TRP A 76 2.72 6.62 5.40
CA TRP A 76 3.98 6.10 4.86
C TRP A 76 5.21 6.91 5.28
N ASN A 77 5.05 8.20 5.60
CA ASN A 77 6.15 8.98 6.19
C ASN A 77 6.47 8.46 7.58
N LYS A 78 5.44 8.18 8.40
CA LYS A 78 5.65 7.56 9.72
C LYS A 78 6.31 6.19 9.63
N GLN A 79 5.98 5.39 8.61
CA GLN A 79 6.67 4.12 8.36
C GLN A 79 8.15 4.33 7.97
N ALA A 80 8.45 5.33 7.15
CA ALA A 80 9.84 5.66 6.79
C ALA A 80 10.66 6.10 8.01
N VAL A 81 10.10 6.89 8.93
CA VAL A 81 10.76 7.25 10.20
C VAL A 81 11.02 6.01 11.05
N ARG A 82 10.08 5.06 11.09
CA ARG A 82 10.25 3.81 11.83
C ARG A 82 11.39 2.97 11.25
N SER A 83 11.39 2.73 9.94
CA SER A 83 12.49 2.02 9.27
C SER A 83 13.83 2.69 9.48
N ALA A 84 13.88 4.02 9.34
CA ALA A 84 15.09 4.81 9.55
C ALA A 84 15.67 4.61 10.96
N LYS A 85 14.83 4.67 12.00
CA LYS A 85 15.26 4.42 13.38
C LYS A 85 15.74 2.99 13.57
N GLN A 86 15.04 1.99 13.01
CA GLN A 86 15.46 0.59 13.08
C GLN A 86 16.84 0.38 12.48
N TYR A 87 17.14 0.99 11.34
CA TYR A 87 18.49 0.94 10.76
C TYR A 87 19.55 1.57 11.66
N LEU A 88 19.26 2.74 12.22
CA LEU A 88 20.18 3.47 13.09
C LEU A 88 20.43 2.76 14.44
N ASP A 89 19.43 2.04 14.96
CA ASP A 89 19.56 1.22 16.16
C ASP A 89 20.48 0.01 15.93
N LEU A 90 20.55 -0.50 14.69
CA LEU A 90 21.40 -1.62 14.32
C LEU A 90 22.84 -1.21 13.97
N GLN A 91 23.00 -0.11 13.23
CA GLN A 91 24.31 0.39 12.82
C GLN A 91 24.29 1.87 12.42
N GLY A 92 25.46 2.51 12.41
CA GLY A 92 25.60 3.88 11.93
C GLY A 92 25.36 4.02 10.43
N PHE A 93 24.63 5.06 10.03
CA PHE A 93 24.47 5.49 8.64
C PHE A 93 24.79 6.97 8.50
N SER A 94 25.33 7.36 7.33
CA SER A 94 25.32 8.77 6.90
C SER A 94 23.92 9.17 6.43
N CYS A 95 23.58 10.47 6.45
CA CYS A 95 22.32 10.99 5.88
C CYS A 95 22.05 10.43 4.47
N LYS A 96 23.02 10.59 3.56
CA LYS A 96 22.89 10.11 2.18
C LYS A 96 22.74 8.59 2.10
N GLY A 97 23.53 7.85 2.89
CA GLY A 97 23.47 6.39 2.92
C GLY A 97 22.12 5.88 3.40
N LEU A 98 21.56 6.48 4.46
CA LEU A 98 20.25 6.08 4.99
C LEU A 98 19.13 6.39 4.00
N ILE A 99 19.17 7.56 3.36
CA ILE A 99 18.19 7.91 2.31
C ILE A 99 18.27 6.88 1.17
N GLN A 100 19.47 6.54 0.71
CA GLN A 100 19.67 5.54 -0.34
C GLN A 100 19.16 4.15 0.08
N GLN A 101 19.43 3.72 1.31
CA GLN A 101 18.95 2.45 1.83
C GLN A 101 17.42 2.39 1.86
N LEU A 102 16.78 3.43 2.38
CA LEU A 102 15.33 3.52 2.48
C LEU A 102 14.66 3.61 1.10
N SER A 103 15.26 4.32 0.13
CA SER A 103 14.64 4.51 -1.19
C SER A 103 15.00 3.45 -2.23
N SER A 104 15.98 2.59 -1.96
CA SER A 104 16.44 1.58 -2.91
C SER A 104 15.37 0.50 -3.12
N ASP A 105 15.14 0.09 -4.36
CA ASP A 105 14.26 -1.04 -4.69
C ASP A 105 14.79 -2.38 -4.15
N PHE A 106 16.10 -2.46 -3.92
CA PHE A 106 16.75 -3.60 -3.25
C PHE A 106 16.84 -3.43 -1.73
N GLY A 107 16.41 -2.27 -1.21
CA GLY A 107 16.29 -1.97 0.21
C GLY A 107 14.82 -1.92 0.60
N ASP A 108 14.37 -0.78 1.13
CA ASP A 108 12.99 -0.65 1.61
C ASP A 108 12.00 -0.20 0.53
N GLY A 109 12.45 0.44 -0.55
CA GLY A 109 11.59 0.90 -1.65
C GLY A 109 10.69 2.12 -1.35
N PHE A 110 11.00 2.91 -0.31
CA PHE A 110 10.29 4.18 -0.10
C PHE A 110 10.49 5.14 -1.27
N THR A 111 9.53 6.04 -1.49
CA THR A 111 9.81 7.18 -2.37
C THR A 111 10.96 8.02 -1.78
N VAL A 112 11.74 8.69 -2.64
CA VAL A 112 12.87 9.51 -2.18
C VAL A 112 12.43 10.57 -1.17
N SER A 113 11.23 11.15 -1.33
CA SER A 113 10.68 12.12 -0.37
C SER A 113 10.38 11.49 0.99
N GLN A 114 9.78 10.30 1.03
CA GLN A 114 9.53 9.55 2.27
C GLN A 114 10.85 9.14 2.95
N ALA A 115 11.81 8.63 2.17
CA ALA A 115 13.13 8.27 2.68
C ALA A 115 13.87 9.46 3.28
N THR A 116 13.84 10.62 2.60
CA THR A 116 14.43 11.87 3.08
C THR A 116 13.74 12.35 4.36
N TYR A 117 12.41 12.32 4.40
CA TYR A 117 11.64 12.64 5.59
C TYR A 117 11.99 11.71 6.76
N GLY A 118 12.04 10.40 6.50
CA GLY A 118 12.40 9.36 7.46
C GLY A 118 13.77 9.60 8.08
N ALA A 119 14.79 9.78 7.23
CA ALA A 119 16.17 10.01 7.66
C ALA A 119 16.32 11.30 8.48
N LYS A 120 15.64 12.40 8.08
CA LYS A 120 15.65 13.66 8.84
C LYS A 120 15.00 13.50 10.21
N GLN A 121 13.80 12.93 10.29
CA GLN A 121 13.11 12.79 11.58
C GLN A 121 13.72 11.71 12.49
N ALA A 122 14.52 10.79 11.93
CA ALA A 122 15.32 9.85 12.70
C ALA A 122 16.65 10.46 13.20
N GLY A 123 16.98 11.70 12.80
CA GLY A 123 18.19 12.41 13.25
C GLY A 123 19.45 12.09 12.44
N ALA A 124 19.33 11.44 11.28
CA ALA A 124 20.47 11.16 10.42
C ALA A 124 20.87 12.35 9.52
N CYS A 125 19.97 13.32 9.33
CA CYS A 125 20.15 14.49 8.47
C CYS A 125 19.87 15.79 9.24
N GLU A 126 20.68 16.82 9.02
CA GLU A 126 20.46 18.18 9.54
C GLU A 126 19.29 18.91 8.86
#